data_AF-A0A4Q1S305-F1
#
_entry.id   AF-A0A4Q1S305-F1
#
_cell.length_a   1.000
_cell.length_b   1.000
_cell.length_c   1.000
_cell.angle_alpha   90.00
_cell.angle_beta   90.00
_cell.angle_gamma   90.00
#
_symmetry.space_group_name_H-M   'P 1'
#
loop_
_entity.id
_entity.type
_entity.pdbx_description
1 polymer ?
#
loop_
_entity_poly.entity_id
_entity_poly.type
_entity_poly.pdbx_seq_one_letter_code
_entity_poly.pdbx_strand_id
1 'polypeptide(L)'
;MSTTEHKQEAPQTVRCKVITVSDTRTEETDRSGRLMIELLTEAGHEVVGYEIVKDEADAIREAVLDGCRRADVDAVLTNGGTGIAKRDVTIETVGALLEKELVGFGELFRFLSYTEDIGPAAMLSRAVAGVAMDTAVFCTPGSTGAVRLAMTKLILPELGHVVREIRKDRAPR
;
A
#
# COMPACT_ATOMS: atom_id res chain seq x y z
N MET A 1 -17.68 7.30 -19.96
CA MET A 1 -17.51 8.49 -19.10
C MET A 1 -16.05 8.54 -18.70
N SER A 2 -15.43 9.71 -18.80
CA SER A 2 -13.96 9.84 -18.82
C SER A 2 -13.36 9.61 -17.42
N THR A 3 -12.14 9.07 -17.36
CA THR A 3 -11.31 8.98 -16.14
C THR A 3 -11.19 10.32 -15.40
N THR A 4 -11.37 11.43 -16.13
CA THR A 4 -11.33 12.80 -15.61
C THR A 4 -12.57 13.19 -14.79
N GLU A 5 -13.76 12.67 -15.12
CA GLU A 5 -15.03 13.02 -14.44
C GLU A 5 -15.15 12.31 -13.08
N HIS A 6 -14.61 11.09 -12.96
CA HIS A 6 -14.64 10.34 -11.70
C HIS A 6 -13.72 10.92 -10.61
N LYS A 7 -12.74 11.76 -10.95
CA LYS A 7 -11.83 12.36 -9.96
C LYS A 7 -12.46 13.51 -9.17
N GLN A 8 -13.53 14.14 -9.65
CA GLN A 8 -14.13 15.32 -8.99
C GLN A 8 -14.96 15.00 -7.74
N GLU A 9 -15.50 13.78 -7.63
CA GLU A 9 -16.27 13.34 -6.45
C GLU A 9 -15.46 12.36 -5.57
N ALA A 10 -14.16 12.21 -5.86
CA ALA A 10 -13.27 11.43 -5.00
C ALA A 10 -13.00 12.19 -3.68
N PRO A 11 -12.87 11.48 -2.55
CA PRO A 11 -12.46 12.11 -1.30
C PRO A 11 -11.11 12.81 -1.49
N GLN A 12 -11.06 14.09 -1.12
CA GLN A 12 -9.83 14.89 -1.18
C GLN A 12 -8.80 14.43 -0.16
N THR A 13 -9.27 13.90 0.97
CA THR A 13 -8.43 13.34 2.04
C THR A 13 -8.79 11.88 2.25
N VAL A 14 -7.76 11.02 2.25
CA VAL A 14 -7.87 9.59 2.53
C VAL A 14 -7.13 9.31 3.83
N ARG A 15 -7.77 8.56 4.73
CA ARG A 15 -7.18 8.18 6.03
C ARG A 15 -6.43 6.86 5.88
N CYS A 16 -5.13 6.90 6.15
CA CYS A 16 -4.21 5.82 5.83
C CYS A 16 -3.61 5.22 7.11
N LYS A 17 -3.43 3.90 7.12
CA LYS A 17 -2.57 3.20 8.07
C LYS A 17 -1.29 2.76 7.36
N VAL A 18 -0.13 3.09 7.92
CA VAL A 18 1.19 2.69 7.39
C VAL A 18 1.76 1.57 8.24
N ILE A 19 2.22 0.49 7.61
CA ILE A 19 2.81 -0.67 8.28
C ILE A 19 4.20 -0.91 7.68
N THR A 20 5.23 -0.87 8.52
CA THR A 20 6.58 -1.28 8.11
C THR A 20 6.84 -2.70 8.56
N VAL A 21 7.13 -3.58 7.61
CA VAL A 21 7.47 -4.99 7.88
C VAL A 21 8.98 -5.11 7.96
N SER A 22 9.51 -5.30 9.17
CA SER A 22 10.94 -5.45 9.41
C SER A 22 11.29 -6.07 10.75
N ASP A 23 12.29 -6.95 10.76
CA ASP A 23 12.84 -7.49 12.01
C ASP A 23 13.79 -6.52 12.72
N THR A 24 14.37 -5.57 12.00
CA THR A 24 15.52 -4.78 12.47
C THR A 24 15.26 -3.29 12.53
N ARG A 25 14.20 -2.78 11.89
CA ARG A 25 13.84 -1.37 11.97
C ARG A 25 13.25 -1.02 13.33
N THR A 26 13.50 0.23 13.70
CA THR A 26 12.89 0.95 14.80
C THR A 26 12.28 2.23 14.23
N GLU A 27 11.48 2.96 15.01
CA GLU A 27 10.94 4.24 14.57
C GLU A 27 12.04 5.22 14.13
N GLU A 28 13.21 5.19 14.79
CA GLU A 28 14.38 6.02 14.49
C GLU A 28 15.12 5.62 13.21
N THR A 29 14.92 4.41 12.72
CA THR A 29 15.64 3.89 11.53
C THR A 29 14.73 3.58 10.35
N ASP A 30 13.41 3.64 10.53
CA ASP A 30 12.43 3.40 9.48
C ASP A 30 12.33 4.57 8.49
N ARG A 31 13.25 4.58 7.53
CA ARG A 31 13.27 5.58 6.46
C ARG A 31 12.12 5.40 5.45
N SER A 32 11.65 4.17 5.24
CA SER A 32 10.66 3.86 4.21
C SER A 32 9.24 4.16 4.68
N GLY A 33 8.90 3.78 5.92
CA GLY A 33 7.63 4.18 6.54
C GLY A 33 7.53 5.69 6.70
N ARG A 34 8.59 6.37 7.16
CA ARG A 34 8.61 7.85 7.21
C ARG A 34 8.38 8.49 5.85
N LEU A 35 9.09 8.03 4.82
CA LEU A 35 8.90 8.57 3.48
C LEU A 35 7.45 8.38 2.99
N MET A 36 6.84 7.24 3.27
CA MET A 36 5.45 7.00 2.93
C MET A 36 4.50 7.95 3.66
N ILE A 37 4.72 8.18 4.96
CA ILE A 37 3.96 9.13 5.78
C ILE A 37 4.12 10.57 5.27
N GLU A 38 5.35 10.99 4.98
CA GLU A 38 5.67 12.32 4.42
C GLU A 38 4.91 12.52 3.10
N LEU A 39 5.02 11.58 2.16
CA LEU A 39 4.37 11.67 0.85
C LEU A 39 2.83 11.68 0.95
N LEU A 40 2.24 10.92 1.87
CA LEU A 40 0.80 10.97 2.13
C LEU A 40 0.37 12.34 2.67
N THR A 41 1.10 12.85 3.66
CA THR A 41 0.80 14.13 4.32
C THR A 41 0.94 15.30 3.34
N GLU A 42 2.01 15.32 2.54
CA GLU A 42 2.25 16.32 1.49
C GLU A 42 1.16 16.30 0.41
N ALA A 43 0.57 15.14 0.14
CA ALA A 43 -0.54 14.99 -0.80
C ALA A 43 -1.92 15.36 -0.19
N GLY A 44 -1.98 15.80 1.08
CA GLY A 44 -3.23 16.18 1.75
C GLY A 44 -4.03 14.99 2.32
N HIS A 45 -3.39 13.84 2.49
CA HIS A 45 -3.96 12.66 3.14
C HIS A 45 -3.59 12.63 4.63
N GLU A 46 -4.33 11.85 5.42
CA GLU A 46 -4.12 11.74 6.86
C GLU A 46 -3.54 10.37 7.20
N VAL A 47 -2.52 10.32 8.06
CA VAL A 47 -2.02 9.05 8.60
C VAL A 47 -2.60 8.85 10.00
N VAL A 48 -3.58 7.95 10.10
CA VAL A 48 -4.34 7.67 11.35
C VAL A 48 -3.77 6.48 12.14
N GLY A 49 -2.73 5.84 11.63
CA GLY A 49 -2.06 4.74 12.28
C GLY A 49 -0.71 4.44 11.64
N TYR A 50 0.26 4.10 12.48
CA TYR A 50 1.57 3.66 12.06
C TYR A 50 2.08 2.61 13.04
N GLU A 51 2.68 1.54 12.51
CA GLU A 51 3.37 0.54 13.32
C GLU A 51 4.47 -0.18 12.52
N ILE A 52 5.44 -0.74 13.25
CA ILE A 52 6.45 -1.66 12.70
C ILE A 52 6.13 -3.06 13.22
N VAL A 53 5.99 -4.01 12.30
CA VAL A 53 5.76 -5.44 12.61
C VAL A 53 6.91 -6.30 12.15
N LYS A 54 7.06 -7.48 12.79
CA LYS A 54 8.01 -8.49 12.35
C LYS A 54 7.60 -9.08 11.00
N ASP A 55 8.58 -9.59 10.27
CA ASP A 55 8.40 -10.23 8.97
C ASP A 55 7.88 -11.66 9.15
N GLU A 56 6.70 -11.76 9.75
CA GLU A 56 6.03 -13.00 10.15
C GLU A 56 4.57 -12.93 9.72
N ALA A 57 4.06 -14.01 9.14
CA ALA A 57 2.74 -14.01 8.51
C ALA A 57 1.61 -13.59 9.47
N ASP A 58 1.66 -14.03 10.73
CA ASP A 58 0.63 -13.68 11.71
C ASP A 58 0.72 -12.20 12.13
N ALA A 59 1.92 -11.65 12.31
CA ALA A 59 2.10 -10.24 12.66
C ALA A 59 1.64 -9.31 11.53
N ILE A 60 1.99 -9.63 10.28
CA ILE A 60 1.57 -8.88 9.10
C ILE A 60 0.04 -8.97 8.93
N ARG A 61 -0.53 -10.18 9.07
CA ARG A 61 -1.97 -10.40 8.94
C ARG A 61 -2.75 -9.58 9.96
N GLU A 62 -2.38 -9.65 11.24
CA GLU A 62 -3.10 -8.95 12.29
C GLU A 62 -3.03 -7.42 12.11
N ALA A 63 -1.86 -6.88 11.75
CA ALA A 63 -1.72 -5.44 11.53
C ALA A 63 -2.55 -4.93 10.34
N VAL A 64 -2.61 -5.69 9.24
CA VAL A 64 -3.45 -5.36 8.08
C VAL A 64 -4.92 -5.46 8.43
N LEU A 65 -5.35 -6.55 9.08
CA LEU A 65 -6.75 -6.75 9.48
C LEU A 65 -7.23 -5.73 10.51
N ASP A 66 -6.38 -5.33 11.47
CA ASP A 66 -6.68 -4.23 12.39
C ASP A 66 -6.97 -2.94 11.62
N GLY A 67 -6.14 -2.62 10.62
CA GLY A 67 -6.37 -1.50 9.72
C GLY A 67 -7.70 -1.61 8.98
N CYS A 68 -7.99 -2.75 8.36
CA CYS A 68 -9.22 -2.97 7.60
C CYS A 68 -10.51 -2.93 8.45
N ARG A 69 -10.43 -3.32 9.74
CA ARG A 69 -11.59 -3.31 10.65
C ARG A 69 -11.92 -1.93 11.21
N ARG A 70 -10.95 -1.01 11.19
CA ARG A 70 -11.09 0.33 11.75
C ARG A 70 -11.98 1.23 10.89
N ALA A 71 -12.94 1.89 11.52
CA ALA A 71 -13.86 2.78 10.81
C ALA A 71 -13.19 4.08 10.31
N ASP A 72 -12.06 4.43 10.92
CA ASP A 72 -11.25 5.58 10.59
C ASP A 72 -10.13 5.32 9.57
N VAL A 73 -10.03 4.09 9.03
CA VAL A 73 -9.03 3.73 8.02
C VAL A 73 -9.70 3.46 6.67
N ASP A 74 -9.19 4.14 5.65
CA ASP A 74 -9.66 4.04 4.27
C ASP A 74 -8.68 3.23 3.40
N ALA A 75 -7.39 3.30 3.72
CA ALA A 75 -6.33 2.55 3.05
C ALA A 75 -5.27 2.04 4.03
N VAL A 76 -4.74 0.85 3.79
CA VAL A 76 -3.58 0.26 4.47
C VAL A 76 -2.43 0.17 3.49
N LEU A 77 -1.28 0.71 3.84
CA LEU A 77 -0.08 0.67 3.02
C LEU A 77 1.04 -0.02 3.78
N THR A 78 1.64 -1.05 3.18
CA THR A 78 2.77 -1.78 3.76
C THR A 78 4.04 -1.57 2.95
N ASN A 79 5.19 -1.61 3.65
CA ASN A 79 6.49 -1.68 3.02
C ASN A 79 7.38 -2.75 3.70
N GLY A 80 8.08 -3.56 2.91
CA GLY A 80 9.02 -4.58 3.42
C GLY A 80 8.51 -6.02 3.37
N GLY A 81 9.42 -6.98 3.57
CA GLY A 81 9.13 -8.43 3.59
C GLY A 81 8.68 -9.03 2.25
N THR A 82 9.00 -8.39 1.11
CA THR A 82 8.51 -8.77 -0.23
C THR A 82 9.55 -9.47 -1.11
N GLY A 83 10.72 -9.84 -0.57
CA GLY A 83 11.74 -10.51 -1.35
C GLY A 83 11.36 -11.92 -1.82
N ILE A 84 12.33 -12.62 -2.41
CA ILE A 84 12.17 -14.00 -2.90
C ILE A 84 12.72 -15.05 -1.92
N ALA A 85 13.26 -14.62 -0.77
CA ALA A 85 13.76 -15.57 0.22
C ALA A 85 12.58 -16.23 0.94
N LYS A 86 12.79 -17.43 1.49
CA LYS A 86 11.73 -18.17 2.20
C LYS A 86 11.11 -17.41 3.39
N ARG A 87 11.85 -16.45 3.95
CA ARG A 87 11.38 -15.61 5.06
C ARG A 87 10.51 -14.44 4.62
N ASP A 88 10.58 -14.05 3.35
CA ASP A 88 9.82 -12.93 2.82
C ASP A 88 8.39 -13.42 2.54
N VAL A 89 7.45 -13.05 3.42
CA VAL A 89 6.09 -13.60 3.41
C VAL A 89 4.99 -12.55 3.24
N THR A 90 5.34 -11.27 3.06
CA THR A 90 4.36 -10.17 2.97
C THR A 90 3.38 -10.37 1.83
N ILE A 91 3.83 -10.79 0.65
CA ILE A 91 2.99 -10.87 -0.54
C ILE A 91 1.96 -12.00 -0.42
N GLU A 92 2.40 -13.17 0.02
CA GLU A 92 1.56 -14.34 0.27
C GLU A 92 0.56 -14.05 1.39
N THR A 93 1.01 -13.40 2.46
CA THR A 93 0.17 -13.07 3.61
C THR A 93 -0.91 -12.07 3.22
N VAL A 94 -0.54 -10.96 2.58
CA VAL A 94 -1.52 -9.92 2.23
C VAL A 94 -2.39 -10.36 1.07
N GLY A 95 -1.84 -11.04 0.07
CA GLY A 95 -2.60 -11.57 -1.06
C GLY A 95 -3.75 -12.48 -0.63
N ALA A 96 -3.55 -13.30 0.40
CA ALA A 96 -4.59 -14.16 0.98
C ALA A 96 -5.74 -13.40 1.68
N LEU A 97 -5.58 -12.11 1.98
CA LEU A 97 -6.60 -11.27 2.60
C LEU A 97 -7.43 -10.48 1.59
N LEU A 98 -6.99 -10.40 0.34
CA LEU A 98 -7.64 -9.58 -0.68
C LEU A 98 -8.88 -10.32 -1.22
N GLU A 99 -10.04 -9.65 -1.13
CA GLU A 99 -11.28 -10.09 -1.77
C GLU A 99 -11.23 -9.85 -3.29
N LYS A 100 -10.49 -8.82 -3.70
CA LYS A 100 -10.27 -8.46 -5.11
C LYS A 100 -8.87 -7.90 -5.29
N GLU A 101 -8.06 -8.60 -6.07
CA GLU A 101 -6.71 -8.14 -6.41
C GLU A 101 -6.75 -7.08 -7.51
N LEU A 102 -5.96 -6.02 -7.33
CA LEU A 102 -5.67 -4.99 -8.32
C LEU A 102 -4.39 -5.38 -9.07
N VAL A 103 -4.47 -6.42 -9.91
CA VAL A 103 -3.29 -7.04 -10.57
C VAL A 103 -2.39 -6.02 -11.29
N GLY A 104 -2.99 -4.99 -11.88
CA GLY A 104 -2.30 -3.92 -12.58
C GLY A 104 -1.32 -3.14 -11.70
N PHE A 105 -1.49 -3.10 -10.37
CA PHE A 105 -0.55 -2.43 -9.47
C PHE A 105 0.83 -3.10 -9.51
N GLY A 106 0.87 -4.42 -9.31
CA GLY A 106 2.14 -5.17 -9.31
C GLY A 106 2.78 -5.16 -10.70
N GLU A 107 1.97 -5.28 -11.76
CA GLU A 107 2.42 -5.23 -13.16
C GLU A 107 3.06 -3.89 -13.51
N LEU A 108 2.34 -2.79 -13.29
CA LEU A 108 2.83 -1.44 -13.59
C LEU A 108 4.01 -1.06 -12.70
N PHE A 109 4.01 -1.46 -11.43
CA PHE A 109 5.14 -1.23 -10.54
C PHE A 109 6.43 -1.88 -11.06
N ARG A 110 6.36 -3.15 -11.49
CA ARG A 110 7.51 -3.85 -12.09
C ARG A 110 7.91 -3.24 -13.42
N PHE A 111 6.96 -2.86 -14.27
CA PHE A 111 7.24 -2.18 -15.53
C PHE A 111 7.99 -0.87 -15.31
N LEU A 112 7.47 0.01 -14.46
CA LEU A 112 8.12 1.29 -14.12
C LEU A 112 9.48 1.08 -13.46
N SER A 113 9.60 0.10 -12.56
CA SER A 113 10.87 -0.24 -11.91
C SER A 113 11.91 -0.68 -12.95
N TYR A 114 11.49 -1.43 -13.97
CA TYR A 114 12.35 -1.88 -15.05
C TYR A 114 12.77 -0.73 -15.98
N THR A 115 11.82 0.12 -16.38
CA THR A 115 12.06 1.16 -17.39
C THR A 115 12.69 2.43 -16.84
N GLU A 116 12.47 2.75 -15.57
CA GLU A 116 12.84 4.05 -14.99
C GLU A 116 13.82 3.99 -13.80
N ASP A 117 14.11 2.80 -13.24
CA ASP A 117 14.90 2.68 -12.00
C ASP A 117 15.94 1.54 -12.03
N ILE A 118 15.59 0.35 -11.55
CA ILE A 118 16.54 -0.73 -11.24
C ILE A 118 16.75 -1.73 -12.40
N GLY A 119 16.15 -1.49 -13.56
CA GLY A 119 16.34 -2.33 -14.74
C GLY A 119 15.94 -3.79 -14.53
N PRO A 120 16.73 -4.77 -14.99
CA PRO A 120 16.42 -6.20 -14.88
C PRO A 120 16.14 -6.70 -13.45
N ALA A 121 16.65 -6.02 -12.42
CA ALA A 121 16.38 -6.39 -11.02
C ALA A 121 14.87 -6.29 -10.68
N ALA A 122 14.10 -5.50 -11.42
CA ALA A 122 12.64 -5.41 -11.28
C ALA A 122 11.91 -6.74 -11.49
N MET A 123 12.52 -7.71 -12.17
CA MET A 123 11.99 -9.07 -12.29
C MET A 123 11.81 -9.74 -10.92
N LEU A 124 12.63 -9.39 -9.92
CA LEU A 124 12.58 -9.93 -8.57
C LEU A 124 11.67 -9.11 -7.64
N SER A 125 11.24 -7.94 -8.07
CA SER A 125 10.40 -7.04 -7.28
C SER A 125 9.00 -7.60 -7.14
N ARG A 126 8.53 -7.74 -5.89
CA ARG A 126 7.17 -8.15 -5.61
C ARG A 126 6.40 -7.04 -4.92
N ALA A 127 5.19 -6.80 -5.42
CA ALA A 127 4.23 -5.81 -4.94
C ALA A 127 2.83 -6.33 -5.28
N VAL A 128 1.87 -6.10 -4.39
CA VAL A 128 0.47 -6.50 -4.57
C VAL A 128 -0.43 -5.40 -4.01
N ALA A 129 -1.60 -5.23 -4.60
CA ALA A 129 -2.63 -4.35 -4.06
C ALA A 129 -4.00 -4.96 -4.28
N GLY A 130 -4.98 -4.53 -3.52
CA GLY A 130 -6.35 -4.99 -3.66
C GLY A 130 -7.31 -4.33 -2.69
N VAL A 131 -8.47 -4.97 -2.55
CA VAL A 131 -9.52 -4.57 -1.62
C VAL A 131 -9.68 -5.67 -0.58
N ALA A 132 -9.77 -5.29 0.69
CA ALA A 132 -10.13 -6.16 1.81
C ALA A 132 -11.04 -5.41 2.77
N MET A 133 -12.23 -5.95 3.08
CA MET A 133 -13.21 -5.37 4.01
C MET A 133 -13.55 -3.88 3.75
N ASP A 134 -13.80 -3.52 2.49
CA ASP A 134 -14.01 -2.13 2.03
C ASP A 134 -12.81 -1.17 2.24
N THR A 135 -11.60 -1.71 2.43
CA THR A 135 -10.36 -0.93 2.61
C THR A 135 -9.40 -1.23 1.46
N ALA A 136 -8.79 -0.18 0.91
CA ALA A 136 -7.73 -0.33 -0.08
C ALA A 136 -6.45 -0.84 0.59
N VAL A 137 -5.78 -1.85 0.04
CA VAL A 137 -4.52 -2.38 0.59
C VAL A 137 -3.44 -2.33 -0.48
N PHE A 138 -2.29 -1.74 -0.15
CA PHE A 138 -1.12 -1.65 -1.03
C PHE A 138 0.12 -2.20 -0.33
N CYS A 139 0.84 -3.13 -0.97
CA CYS A 139 2.08 -3.71 -0.47
C CYS A 139 3.24 -3.39 -1.39
N THR A 140 4.25 -2.72 -0.85
CA THR A 140 5.43 -2.27 -1.59
C THR A 140 6.71 -2.90 -1.03
N PRO A 141 7.79 -2.99 -1.83
CA PRO A 141 9.10 -3.35 -1.30
C PRO A 141 9.62 -2.35 -0.25
N GLY A 142 10.49 -2.82 0.64
CA GLY A 142 10.99 -2.02 1.77
C GLY A 142 12.06 -0.98 1.46
N SER A 143 12.51 -0.84 0.20
CA SER A 143 13.50 0.17 -0.17
C SER A 143 12.83 1.54 -0.37
N THR A 144 13.50 2.62 0.04
CA THR A 144 12.97 3.98 -0.13
C THR A 144 12.74 4.35 -1.60
N GLY A 145 13.53 3.79 -2.52
CA GLY A 145 13.35 3.96 -3.97
C GLY A 145 12.05 3.32 -4.46
N ALA A 146 11.81 2.06 -4.08
CA ALA A 146 10.58 1.35 -4.42
C ALA A 146 9.33 2.03 -3.84
N VAL A 147 9.38 2.45 -2.57
CA VAL A 147 8.30 3.22 -1.93
C VAL A 147 8.04 4.51 -2.71
N ARG A 148 9.08 5.30 -3.02
CA ARG A 148 8.92 6.55 -3.78
C ARG A 148 8.28 6.31 -5.14
N LEU A 149 8.75 5.30 -5.88
CA LEU A 149 8.23 4.98 -7.20
C LEU A 149 6.75 4.59 -7.13
N ALA A 150 6.40 3.63 -6.26
CA ALA A 150 5.02 3.17 -6.09
C ALA A 150 4.10 4.32 -5.65
N MET A 151 4.52 5.12 -4.67
CA MET A 151 3.73 6.23 -4.14
C MET A 151 3.47 7.30 -5.19
N THR A 152 4.53 7.80 -5.85
CA THR A 152 4.43 8.96 -6.73
C THR A 152 3.85 8.64 -8.11
N LYS A 153 4.08 7.42 -8.63
CA LYS A 153 3.63 7.05 -9.97
C LYS A 153 2.28 6.35 -9.99
N LEU A 154 1.89 5.67 -8.91
CA LEU A 154 0.73 4.78 -8.90
C LEU A 154 -0.26 5.10 -7.78
N ILE A 155 0.20 5.14 -6.52
CA ILE A 155 -0.72 5.20 -5.37
C ILE A 155 -1.34 6.58 -5.22
N LEU A 156 -0.54 7.63 -5.00
CA LEU A 156 -1.06 8.99 -4.75
C LEU A 156 -1.95 9.53 -5.88
N PRO A 157 -1.61 9.36 -7.18
CA PRO A 157 -2.45 9.86 -8.27
C PRO A 157 -3.86 9.26 -8.34
N GLU A 158 -4.05 8.08 -7.74
CA GLU A 158 -5.29 7.29 -7.83
C GLU A 158 -5.94 6.99 -6.48
N LEU A 159 -5.29 7.28 -5.34
CA LEU A 159 -5.74 6.83 -4.01
C LEU A 159 -7.17 7.28 -3.69
N GLY A 160 -7.51 8.54 -3.93
CA GLY A 160 -8.87 9.04 -3.75
C GLY A 160 -9.88 8.33 -4.66
N HIS A 161 -9.52 8.08 -5.93
CA HIS A 161 -10.40 7.40 -6.87
C HIS A 161 -10.63 5.94 -6.49
N VAL A 162 -9.59 5.22 -6.05
CA VAL A 162 -9.68 3.85 -5.53
C VAL A 162 -10.65 3.78 -4.36
N VAL A 163 -10.52 4.68 -3.37
CA VAL A 163 -11.39 4.70 -2.19
C VAL A 163 -12.84 5.02 -2.57
N ARG A 164 -13.06 5.95 -3.50
CA ARG A 164 -14.40 6.24 -4.03
C ARG A 164 -15.01 4.99 -4.67
N GLU A 165 -14.25 4.31 -5.52
CA GLU A 165 -14.73 3.15 -6.27
C GLU A 165 -15.11 1.98 -5.36
N ILE A 166 -14.34 1.76 -4.28
CA ILE A 166 -14.66 0.76 -3.26
C ILE A 166 -15.98 1.10 -2.54
N ARG A 167 -16.28 2.38 -2.33
CA ARG A 167 -17.44 2.84 -1.55
C ARG A 167 -18.72 3.01 -2.34
N LYS A 168 -18.67 2.99 -3.68
CA LYS A 168 -19.80 3.38 -4.53
C LYS A 168 -21.08 2.56 -4.30
N ASP A 169 -20.92 1.30 -3.91
CA ASP A 169 -22.02 0.35 -3.67
C ASP A 169 -22.26 0.11 -2.16
N ARG A 170 -21.63 0.91 -1.29
CA ARG A 170 -21.71 0.71 0.15
C ARG A 170 -23.03 1.24 0.71
N ALA A 171 -23.71 0.44 1.53
CA ALA A 171 -24.76 0.97 2.39
C ALA A 171 -24.16 2.01 3.36
N PRO A 172 -24.86 3.12 3.67
CA PRO A 172 -24.41 4.05 4.69
C PRO A 172 -24.23 3.31 6.03
N ARG A 173 -23.09 3.55 6.69
CA ARG A 173 -22.78 3.03 8.03
C ARG A 173 -23.60 3.74 9.09
#